data_AF-A0A1F3TAZ3-F1
#
_entry.id   AF-A0A1F3TAZ3-F1
#
_cell.length_a   1.000
_cell.length_b   1.000
_cell.length_c   1.000
_cell.angle_alpha   90.00
_cell.angle_beta   90.00
_cell.angle_gamma   90.00
#
_symmetry.space_group_name_H-M   'P 1'
#
loop_
_entity.id
_entity.type
_entity.pdbx_description
1 polymer ?
#
loop_
_entity_poly.entity_id
_entity_poly.type
_entity_poly.pdbx_seq_one_letter_code
_entity_poly.pdbx_strand_id
1 'polypeptide(L)'
;MQFGYIFLIIILCLFFNSCTLGSKGTDDLKKNLDQYYQSSGVVHYFLSELPDWANYSETGNCLRSIRVKYVHMKNMMESFNLNYHQLIHFQYQFNKDYQMLSQFYENKNLFLKNEESLFYDVLDKIKSGIYAFLKPKFERVNLIWIDPLISSADFDQQLVKVFARPEMLLGHPVVISMCKDYHTISEVLKKTKLDKYDVRIIPAEMFSIFLEDGSRDFSFSVNLNGMFTTEQKLYLYTPKKVAPKEIIGNFKLEQL
;
A
#
# COMPACT_ATOMS: atom_id res chain seq x y z
N MET A 1 2.12 -14.46 66.74
CA MET A 1 2.28 -13.01 66.47
C MET A 1 2.93 -12.67 65.12
N GLN A 2 3.57 -13.59 64.38
CA GLN A 2 4.19 -13.26 63.07
C GLN A 2 3.22 -13.18 61.88
N PHE A 3 2.11 -13.94 61.89
CA PHE A 3 1.14 -13.95 60.77
C PHE A 3 0.36 -12.63 60.61
N GLY A 4 0.13 -11.90 61.70
CA GLY A 4 -0.59 -10.63 61.66
C GLY A 4 0.19 -9.52 60.93
N TYR A 5 1.51 -9.49 61.10
CA TYR A 5 2.37 -8.50 60.44
C TYR A 5 2.47 -8.71 58.94
N ILE A 6 2.52 -9.96 58.48
CA ILE A 6 2.55 -10.28 57.04
C ILE A 6 1.23 -9.89 56.38
N PHE A 7 0.09 -10.14 57.03
CA PHE A 7 -1.22 -9.76 56.52
C PHE A 7 -1.39 -8.23 56.44
N LEU A 8 -0.87 -7.50 57.43
CA LEU A 8 -0.92 -6.04 57.47
C LEU A 8 -0.03 -5.40 56.38
N ILE A 9 1.12 -5.99 56.09
CA ILE A 9 2.02 -5.55 55.01
C ILE A 9 1.40 -5.77 53.63
N ILE A 10 0.72 -6.91 53.42
CA ILE A 10 0.04 -7.22 52.14
C ILE A 10 -1.11 -6.24 51.89
N ILE A 11 -1.90 -5.91 52.91
CA ILE A 11 -2.98 -4.92 52.80
C ILE A 11 -2.40 -3.52 52.50
N LEU A 12 -1.31 -3.14 53.16
CA LEU A 12 -0.64 -1.86 52.92
C LEU A 12 -0.12 -1.77 51.47
N CYS A 13 0.49 -2.83 50.94
CA CYS A 13 0.95 -2.89 49.55
C CYS A 13 -0.19 -2.84 48.51
N LEU A 14 -1.38 -3.35 48.84
CA LEU A 14 -2.56 -3.24 47.99
C LEU A 14 -3.13 -1.80 47.95
N PHE A 15 -3.04 -1.06 49.06
CA PHE A 15 -3.43 0.36 49.08
C PHE A 15 -2.45 1.28 48.33
N PHE A 16 -1.14 0.98 48.36
CA PHE A 16 -0.14 1.78 47.61
C PHE A 16 -0.10 1.48 46.10
N ASN A 17 -0.65 0.35 45.63
CA ASN A 17 -0.84 0.06 44.20
C ASN A 17 -2.23 0.43 43.67
N SER A 18 -3.05 1.14 44.46
CA SER A 18 -4.23 1.83 43.95
C SER A 18 -3.76 3.02 43.12
N CYS A 19 -3.38 2.72 41.87
CA CYS A 19 -2.97 3.69 40.88
C CYS A 19 -3.92 4.88 40.89
N THR A 20 -3.31 6.07 41.03
CA THR A 20 -3.88 7.32 40.60
C THR A 20 -4.27 7.17 39.12
N LEU A 21 -5.53 6.80 38.84
CA LEU A 21 -6.15 7.16 37.58
C LEU A 21 -6.33 8.67 37.64
N GLY A 22 -5.26 9.37 37.27
CA GLY A 22 -5.31 10.79 37.02
C GLY A 22 -6.40 11.02 35.99
N SER A 23 -7.46 11.70 36.42
CA SER A 23 -8.48 12.28 35.55
C SER A 23 -7.79 13.32 34.64
N LYS A 24 -7.13 12.85 33.60
CA LYS A 24 -6.83 13.59 32.36
C LYS A 24 -7.67 12.91 31.29
N GLY A 25 -8.99 13.06 31.36
CA GLY A 25 -9.87 12.19 30.58
C GLY A 25 -11.20 12.77 30.14
N THR A 26 -11.51 14.05 30.39
CA THR A 26 -12.81 14.60 29.98
C THR A 26 -12.74 15.60 28.83
N ASP A 27 -11.62 16.31 28.66
CA ASP A 27 -11.51 17.29 27.58
C ASP A 27 -11.09 16.68 26.23
N ASP A 28 -10.17 15.70 26.22
CA ASP A 28 -9.79 14.97 24.99
C ASP A 28 -10.89 14.02 24.49
N LEU A 29 -11.72 13.48 25.40
CA LEU A 29 -12.87 12.64 25.06
C LEU A 29 -14.02 13.46 24.47
N LYS A 30 -14.25 14.69 24.97
CA LYS A 30 -15.25 15.61 24.38
C LYS A 30 -14.86 16.10 22.98
N LYS A 31 -13.57 16.38 22.74
CA LYS A 31 -13.09 16.79 21.41
C LYS A 31 -13.19 15.68 20.36
N ASN A 32 -13.15 14.42 20.80
CA ASN A 32 -13.30 13.26 19.92
C ASN A 32 -14.75 12.84 19.68
N LEU A 33 -15.67 13.08 20.62
CA LEU A 33 -17.07 12.66 20.47
C LEU A 33 -17.75 13.23 19.21
N ASP A 34 -17.42 14.47 18.81
CA ASP A 34 -17.94 15.06 17.57
C ASP A 34 -17.41 14.37 16.29
N GLN A 35 -16.28 13.65 16.36
CA GLN A 35 -15.75 12.84 15.26
C GLN A 35 -16.33 11.42 15.21
N TYR A 36 -16.90 10.92 16.32
CA TYR A 36 -17.34 9.52 16.44
C TYR A 36 -18.77 9.26 15.94
N TYR A 37 -19.61 10.28 15.72
CA TYR A 37 -21.05 10.06 15.53
C TYR A 37 -21.61 10.32 14.13
N GLN A 38 -20.78 10.68 13.14
CA GLN A 38 -21.19 10.64 11.74
C GLN A 38 -20.10 9.92 10.94
N SER A 39 -20.20 8.60 10.86
CA SER A 39 -19.39 7.87 9.87
C SER A 39 -19.75 8.42 8.50
N SER A 40 -18.77 8.87 7.73
CA SER A 40 -19.01 9.18 6.33
C SER A 40 -19.54 7.93 5.66
N GLY A 41 -20.53 8.09 4.78
CA GLY A 41 -21.09 6.97 4.01
C GLY A 41 -20.07 6.33 3.05
N VAL A 42 -18.79 6.70 3.11
CA VAL A 42 -17.73 6.09 2.31
C VAL A 42 -16.99 4.97 3.03
N VAL A 43 -17.13 4.87 4.37
CA VAL A 43 -16.38 3.89 5.18
C VAL A 43 -16.70 2.44 4.76
N HIS A 44 -17.93 2.14 4.33
CA HIS A 44 -18.32 0.80 3.89
C HIS A 44 -17.73 0.37 2.54
N TYR A 45 -17.07 1.29 1.82
CA TYR A 45 -16.32 0.99 0.60
C TYR A 45 -14.86 0.61 0.86
N PHE A 46 -14.41 0.66 2.12
CA PHE A 46 -13.09 0.20 2.52
C PHE A 46 -13.18 -1.07 3.37
N LEU A 47 -12.14 -1.90 3.28
CA LEU A 47 -11.92 -2.98 4.24
C LEU A 47 -11.39 -2.40 5.55
N SER A 48 -11.53 -3.17 6.63
CA SER A 48 -10.86 -2.86 7.89
C SER A 48 -9.35 -2.79 7.68
N GLU A 49 -8.71 -1.82 8.33
CA GLU A 49 -7.26 -1.66 8.27
C GLU A 49 -6.55 -2.91 8.80
N LEU A 50 -5.51 -3.34 8.10
CA LEU A 50 -4.67 -4.44 8.56
C LEU A 50 -3.81 -3.97 9.73
N PRO A 51 -3.68 -4.78 10.80
CA PRO A 51 -2.71 -4.49 11.83
C PRO A 51 -1.29 -4.62 11.28
N ASP A 52 -0.35 -3.84 11.82
CA ASP A 52 1.02 -3.74 11.30
C ASP A 52 1.74 -5.11 11.23
N TRP A 53 1.43 -6.05 12.13
CA TRP A 53 2.01 -7.41 12.15
C TRP A 53 1.49 -8.32 11.02
N ALA A 54 0.30 -8.07 10.49
CA ALA A 54 -0.30 -8.84 9.40
C ALA A 54 0.09 -8.29 8.02
N ASN A 55 0.74 -7.13 7.98
CA ASN A 55 1.08 -6.43 6.76
C ASN A 55 2.44 -6.89 6.20
N TYR A 56 2.56 -8.20 5.96
CA TYR A 56 3.77 -8.86 5.47
C TYR A 56 3.57 -9.40 4.06
N SER A 57 4.59 -9.27 3.21
CA SER A 57 4.67 -9.95 1.91
C SER A 57 5.62 -11.14 2.04
N GLU A 58 5.07 -12.36 1.94
CA GLU A 58 5.86 -13.58 2.00
C GLU A 58 6.82 -13.69 0.81
N THR A 59 6.33 -13.44 -0.41
CA THR A 59 7.14 -13.54 -1.63
C THR A 59 8.19 -12.43 -1.73
N GLY A 60 7.89 -11.24 -1.21
CA GLY A 60 8.85 -10.14 -1.08
C GLY A 60 9.76 -10.24 0.15
N ASN A 61 9.47 -11.16 1.06
CA ASN A 61 10.11 -11.33 2.38
C ASN A 61 10.26 -10.00 3.15
N CYS A 62 9.18 -9.24 3.29
CA CYS A 62 9.23 -7.89 3.85
C CYS A 62 7.95 -7.50 4.60
N LEU A 63 8.10 -6.69 5.65
CA LEU A 63 6.99 -5.96 6.24
C LEU A 63 6.73 -4.69 5.42
N ARG A 64 5.48 -4.45 5.06
CA ARG A 64 5.07 -3.20 4.42
C ARG A 64 4.97 -2.13 5.50
N SER A 65 5.70 -1.04 5.33
CA SER A 65 5.70 0.10 6.26
C SER A 65 4.48 1.01 6.12
N ILE A 66 3.61 0.74 5.14
CA ILE A 66 2.46 1.57 4.80
C ILE A 66 1.15 0.93 5.23
N ARG A 67 0.27 1.74 5.79
CA ARG A 67 -1.12 1.36 6.05
C ARG A 67 -1.92 1.61 4.79
N VAL A 68 -2.06 0.56 3.97
CA VAL A 68 -2.88 0.61 2.76
C VAL A 68 -4.35 0.51 3.18
N LYS A 69 -5.14 1.50 2.80
CA LYS A 69 -6.60 1.45 2.84
C LYS A 69 -7.09 0.63 1.66
N TYR A 70 -7.37 -0.65 1.91
CA TYR A 70 -7.85 -1.58 0.90
C TYR A 70 -9.33 -1.32 0.59
N VAL A 71 -9.66 -1.35 -0.69
CA VAL A 71 -11.01 -1.07 -1.16
C VAL A 71 -11.85 -2.34 -1.12
N HIS A 72 -13.08 -2.25 -0.65
CA HIS A 72 -14.05 -3.35 -0.75
C HIS A 72 -14.57 -3.44 -2.20
N MET A 73 -13.79 -4.07 -3.09
CA MET A 73 -14.02 -4.02 -4.54
C MET A 73 -15.43 -4.41 -4.95
N LYS A 74 -16.00 -5.49 -4.40
CA LYS A 74 -17.37 -5.90 -4.70
C LYS A 74 -18.41 -4.79 -4.46
N ASN A 75 -18.29 -4.05 -3.36
CA ASN A 75 -19.25 -2.99 -3.03
C ASN A 75 -19.10 -1.82 -4.01
N MET A 76 -17.86 -1.49 -4.37
CA MET A 76 -17.56 -0.44 -5.34
C MET A 76 -18.00 -0.82 -6.76
N MET A 77 -17.82 -2.08 -7.17
CA MET A 77 -18.32 -2.61 -8.44
C MET A 77 -19.85 -2.44 -8.50
N GLU A 78 -20.56 -2.87 -7.46
CA GLU A 78 -22.02 -2.82 -7.40
C GLU A 78 -22.56 -1.38 -7.33
N SER A 79 -21.91 -0.49 -6.58
CA SER A 79 -22.41 0.88 -6.34
C SER A 79 -22.00 1.88 -7.42
N PHE A 80 -20.83 1.71 -8.04
CA PHE A 80 -20.27 2.69 -8.97
C PHE A 80 -19.98 2.14 -10.36
N ASN A 81 -20.26 0.85 -10.61
CA ASN A 81 -20.03 0.18 -11.89
C ASN A 81 -18.58 0.30 -12.37
N LEU A 82 -17.62 0.23 -11.43
CA LEU A 82 -16.20 0.21 -11.74
C LEU A 82 -15.73 -1.22 -12.00
N ASN A 83 -14.83 -1.42 -12.96
CA ASN A 83 -14.17 -2.70 -13.16
C ASN A 83 -12.93 -2.85 -12.24
N TYR A 84 -12.34 -4.05 -12.24
CA TYR A 84 -11.16 -4.37 -11.43
C TYR A 84 -10.00 -3.36 -11.62
N HIS A 85 -9.63 -3.04 -12.86
CA HIS A 85 -8.50 -2.11 -13.11
C HIS A 85 -8.79 -0.70 -12.61
N GLN A 86 -10.02 -0.22 -12.81
CA GLN A 86 -10.44 1.06 -12.25
C GLN A 86 -10.35 1.05 -10.72
N LEU A 87 -10.67 -0.07 -10.06
CA LEU A 87 -10.60 -0.21 -8.61
C LEU A 87 -9.17 -0.31 -8.07
N ILE A 88 -8.27 -1.00 -8.79
CA ILE A 88 -6.84 -1.00 -8.47
C ILE A 88 -6.27 0.41 -8.60
N HIS A 89 -6.62 1.14 -9.67
CA HIS A 89 -6.22 2.53 -9.83
C HIS A 89 -6.85 3.45 -8.78
N PHE A 90 -8.11 3.24 -8.41
CA PHE A 90 -8.77 3.95 -7.33
C PHE A 90 -8.03 3.73 -6.00
N GLN A 91 -7.79 2.48 -5.62
CA GLN A 91 -7.07 2.12 -4.39
C GLN A 91 -5.70 2.80 -4.37
N TYR A 92 -4.94 2.70 -5.46
CA TYR A 92 -3.62 3.31 -5.55
C TYR A 92 -3.67 4.83 -5.45
N GLN A 93 -4.50 5.50 -6.26
CA GLN A 93 -4.62 6.96 -6.25
C GLN A 93 -5.08 7.47 -4.89
N PHE A 94 -6.08 6.82 -4.30
CA PHE A 94 -6.59 7.18 -2.99
C PHE A 94 -5.52 7.05 -1.91
N ASN A 95 -4.78 5.94 -1.85
CA ASN A 95 -3.72 5.77 -0.87
C ASN A 95 -2.57 6.78 -1.06
N LYS A 96 -2.18 7.04 -2.30
CA LYS A 96 -1.17 8.05 -2.64
C LYS A 96 -1.59 9.45 -2.17
N ASP A 97 -2.80 9.86 -2.51
CA ASP A 97 -3.31 11.20 -2.15
C ASP A 97 -3.59 11.29 -0.64
N TYR A 98 -4.07 10.21 -0.02
CA TYR A 98 -4.28 10.11 1.42
C TYR A 98 -2.97 10.32 2.18
N GLN A 99 -1.91 9.60 1.79
CA GLN A 99 -0.58 9.75 2.41
C GLN A 99 -0.02 11.16 2.25
N MET A 100 -0.19 11.77 1.07
CA MET A 100 0.25 13.15 0.84
C MET A 100 -0.50 14.15 1.72
N LEU A 101 -1.82 14.02 1.83
CA LEU A 101 -2.64 14.92 2.63
C LEU A 101 -2.47 14.68 4.14
N SER A 102 -2.27 13.44 4.56
CA SER A 102 -2.18 13.09 5.98
C SER A 102 -0.90 13.62 6.64
N GLN A 103 0.15 13.90 5.86
CA GLN A 103 1.39 14.54 6.34
C GLN A 103 1.17 15.91 6.99
N PHE A 104 0.06 16.59 6.69
CA PHE A 104 -0.27 17.90 7.26
C PHE A 104 -0.99 17.83 8.61
N TYR A 105 -1.24 16.62 9.15
CA TYR A 105 -1.96 16.40 10.40
C TYR A 105 -1.06 15.74 11.45
N GLU A 106 -1.18 16.15 12.72
CA GLU A 106 -0.32 15.68 13.83
C GLU A 106 -0.38 14.15 14.03
N ASN A 107 -1.57 13.56 13.87
CA ASN A 107 -1.79 12.12 14.01
C ASN A 107 -1.61 11.34 12.70
N LYS A 108 -1.21 12.01 11.60
CA LYS A 108 -1.08 11.43 10.26
C LYS A 108 -2.35 10.73 9.74
N ASN A 109 -3.52 11.16 10.20
CA ASN A 109 -4.82 10.67 9.76
C ASN A 109 -5.68 11.84 9.27
N LEU A 110 -6.41 11.63 8.18
CA LEU A 110 -7.39 12.60 7.71
C LEU A 110 -8.64 12.60 8.58
N PHE A 111 -9.24 13.77 8.76
CA PHE A 111 -10.59 13.86 9.30
C PHE A 111 -11.60 13.23 8.33
N LEU A 112 -12.67 12.63 8.86
CA LEU A 112 -13.68 11.89 8.08
C LEU A 112 -14.23 12.68 6.88
N LYS A 113 -14.49 13.98 7.06
CA LYS A 113 -14.96 14.88 5.99
C LYS A 113 -13.95 15.00 4.83
N ASN A 114 -12.65 15.06 5.15
CA ASN A 114 -11.60 15.18 4.15
C ASN A 114 -11.35 13.85 3.46
N GLU A 115 -11.46 12.74 4.19
CA GLU A 115 -11.41 11.39 3.62
C GLU A 115 -12.56 11.15 2.64
N GLU A 116 -13.78 11.60 2.98
CA GLU A 116 -14.95 11.54 2.10
C GLU A 116 -14.78 12.42 0.85
N SER A 117 -14.32 13.66 0.99
CA SER A 117 -14.02 14.52 -0.16
C SER A 117 -13.00 13.86 -1.08
N LEU A 118 -11.91 13.34 -0.50
CA LEU A 118 -10.87 12.65 -1.26
C LEU A 118 -11.43 11.43 -1.99
N PHE A 119 -12.31 10.65 -1.35
CA PHE A 119 -12.95 9.50 -1.97
C PHE A 119 -13.68 9.88 -3.26
N TYR A 120 -14.54 10.90 -3.20
CA TYR A 120 -15.31 11.33 -4.38
C TYR A 120 -14.43 11.98 -5.44
N ASP A 121 -13.43 12.78 -5.04
CA ASP A 121 -12.48 13.38 -5.98
C ASP A 121 -11.70 12.31 -6.77
N VAL A 122 -11.26 11.24 -6.08
CA VAL A 122 -10.58 10.12 -6.73
C VAL A 122 -11.55 9.33 -7.60
N LEU A 123 -12.77 9.08 -7.13
CA LEU A 123 -13.79 8.37 -7.89
C LEU A 123 -14.07 9.06 -9.23
N ASP A 124 -14.24 10.38 -9.22
CA ASP A 124 -14.50 11.18 -10.41
C ASP A 124 -13.33 11.16 -11.39
N LYS A 125 -12.08 11.24 -10.88
CA LYS A 125 -10.87 11.07 -11.71
C LYS A 125 -10.85 9.71 -12.41
N ILE A 126 -11.09 8.63 -11.66
CA ILE A 126 -11.07 7.25 -12.18
C ILE A 126 -12.17 7.04 -13.24
N LYS A 127 -13.38 7.53 -12.98
CA LYS A 127 -14.49 7.48 -13.95
C LYS A 127 -14.19 8.29 -15.22
N SER A 128 -13.46 9.39 -15.08
CA SER A 128 -13.00 10.22 -16.20
C SER A 128 -11.77 9.65 -16.93
N GLY A 129 -11.26 8.49 -16.53
CA GLY A 129 -10.08 7.87 -17.14
C GLY A 129 -8.74 8.51 -16.75
N ILE A 130 -8.71 9.28 -15.67
CA ILE A 130 -7.52 9.94 -15.14
C ILE A 130 -6.90 9.04 -14.06
N TYR A 131 -5.69 8.53 -14.31
CA TYR A 131 -5.00 7.56 -13.45
C TYR A 131 -3.63 8.06 -13.00
N ALA A 132 -3.25 7.82 -11.74
CA ALA A 132 -1.88 8.07 -11.26
C ALA A 132 -0.83 7.20 -11.97
N PHE A 133 -1.18 5.95 -12.30
CA PHE A 133 -0.31 5.08 -13.08
C PHE A 133 -0.59 5.33 -14.56
N LEU A 134 0.37 5.96 -15.23
CA LEU A 134 0.32 6.19 -16.67
C LEU A 134 1.00 5.04 -17.38
N LYS A 135 0.20 4.19 -18.04
CA LYS A 135 0.74 3.08 -18.83
C LYS A 135 1.73 3.59 -19.89
N PRO A 136 2.92 2.98 -20.04
CA PRO A 136 3.85 3.33 -21.11
C PRO A 136 3.21 3.10 -22.49
N LYS A 137 3.63 3.86 -23.50
CA LYS A 137 3.17 3.69 -24.90
C LYS A 137 4.10 2.81 -25.75
N PHE A 138 5.14 2.25 -25.14
CA PHE A 138 6.18 1.48 -25.83
C PHE A 138 5.70 0.06 -26.12
N GLU A 139 6.07 -0.49 -27.28
CA GLU A 139 5.76 -1.88 -27.63
C GLU A 139 6.35 -2.87 -26.62
N ARG A 140 7.58 -2.61 -26.13
CA ARG A 140 8.21 -3.41 -25.08
C ARG A 140 8.15 -2.70 -23.74
N VAL A 141 7.69 -3.43 -22.72
CA VAL A 141 7.69 -2.99 -21.33
C VAL A 141 8.55 -3.93 -20.51
N ASN A 142 9.54 -3.37 -19.82
CA ASN A 142 10.44 -4.10 -18.94
C ASN A 142 9.93 -3.97 -17.50
N LEU A 143 9.23 -5.00 -17.02
CA LEU A 143 8.74 -5.11 -15.65
C LEU A 143 9.87 -5.62 -14.75
N ILE A 144 10.33 -4.80 -13.81
CA ILE A 144 11.48 -5.08 -12.95
C ILE A 144 10.98 -5.33 -11.53
N TRP A 145 11.03 -6.58 -11.07
CA TRP A 145 10.66 -6.89 -9.69
C TRP A 145 11.83 -6.61 -8.75
N ILE A 146 11.69 -5.57 -7.92
CA ILE A 146 12.81 -5.04 -7.12
C ILE A 146 12.89 -5.61 -5.70
N ASP A 147 11.84 -6.28 -5.20
CA ASP A 147 11.80 -6.73 -3.80
C ASP A 147 12.99 -7.60 -3.39
N PRO A 148 13.47 -8.55 -4.22
CA PRO A 148 14.64 -9.35 -3.88
C PRO A 148 15.93 -8.54 -3.68
N LEU A 149 16.00 -7.32 -4.23
CA LEU A 149 17.14 -6.43 -4.12
C LEU A 149 17.10 -5.60 -2.83
N ILE A 150 15.90 -5.40 -2.25
CA ILE A 150 15.65 -4.50 -1.10
C ILE A 150 16.40 -4.95 0.16
N SER A 151 16.58 -6.26 0.34
CA SER A 151 17.25 -6.83 1.52
C SER A 151 18.77 -6.64 1.51
N SER A 152 19.35 -6.13 0.42
CA SER A 152 20.79 -5.90 0.31
C SER A 152 21.18 -4.53 0.88
N ALA A 153 22.30 -4.48 1.60
CA ALA A 153 22.89 -3.22 2.07
C ALA A 153 23.24 -2.26 0.91
N ASP A 154 23.40 -2.81 -0.30
CA ASP A 154 23.77 -2.11 -1.53
C ASP A 154 22.59 -1.94 -2.50
N PHE A 155 21.35 -1.91 -2.01
CA PHE A 155 20.13 -1.84 -2.83
C PHE A 155 20.21 -0.80 -3.95
N ASP A 156 20.64 0.42 -3.64
CA ASP A 156 20.80 1.52 -4.60
C ASP A 156 21.77 1.15 -5.74
N GLN A 157 22.90 0.53 -5.41
CA GLN A 157 23.91 0.12 -6.41
C GLN A 157 23.41 -1.04 -7.25
N GLN A 158 22.69 -1.99 -6.65
CA GLN A 158 22.09 -3.10 -7.39
C GLN A 158 21.03 -2.60 -8.36
N LEU A 159 20.19 -1.66 -7.94
CA LEU A 159 19.19 -1.06 -8.82
C LEU A 159 19.86 -0.34 -10.00
N VAL A 160 20.91 0.44 -9.76
CA VAL A 160 21.69 1.07 -10.84
C VAL A 160 22.29 0.04 -11.80
N LYS A 161 22.82 -1.08 -11.29
CA LYS A 161 23.34 -2.18 -12.12
C LYS A 161 22.26 -2.80 -13.00
N VAL A 162 21.06 -3.01 -12.46
CA VAL A 162 19.92 -3.52 -13.23
C VAL A 162 19.59 -2.58 -14.38
N PHE A 163 19.49 -1.27 -14.10
CA PHE A 163 19.19 -0.25 -15.12
C PHE A 163 20.31 -0.05 -16.15
N ALA A 164 21.55 -0.40 -15.82
CA ALA A 164 22.68 -0.35 -16.75
C ALA A 164 22.71 -1.50 -17.76
N ARG A 165 21.86 -2.53 -17.60
CA ARG A 165 21.82 -3.68 -18.50
C ARG A 165 21.30 -3.29 -19.90
N PRO A 166 21.88 -3.80 -21.00
CA PRO A 166 21.45 -3.45 -22.36
C PRO A 166 19.96 -3.73 -22.64
N GLU A 167 19.40 -4.75 -22.01
CA GLU A 167 17.99 -5.15 -22.16
C GLU A 167 17.01 -4.07 -21.67
N MET A 168 17.44 -3.24 -20.72
CA MET A 168 16.65 -2.11 -20.20
C MET A 168 16.45 -1.02 -21.24
N LEU A 169 17.34 -0.91 -22.23
CA LEU A 169 17.24 0.06 -23.33
C LEU A 169 16.27 -0.38 -24.43
N LEU A 170 15.87 -1.65 -24.45
CA LEU A 170 14.99 -2.21 -25.48
C LEU A 170 13.50 -1.89 -25.25
N GLY A 171 13.14 -1.31 -24.12
CA GLY A 171 11.76 -1.02 -23.74
C GLY A 171 11.67 -0.05 -22.58
N HIS A 172 10.45 0.22 -22.13
CA HIS A 172 10.23 1.18 -21.05
C HIS A 172 10.26 0.48 -19.68
N PRO A 173 11.05 0.99 -18.71
CA PRO A 173 11.16 0.38 -17.39
C PRO A 173 9.93 0.65 -16.52
N VAL A 174 9.41 -0.41 -15.90
CA VAL A 174 8.36 -0.35 -14.89
C VAL A 174 8.85 -1.13 -13.67
N VAL A 175 9.05 -0.44 -12.56
CA VAL A 175 9.46 -1.05 -11.30
C VAL A 175 8.23 -1.59 -10.58
N ILE A 176 8.31 -2.83 -10.10
CA ILE A 176 7.27 -3.50 -9.32
C ILE A 176 7.82 -3.82 -7.93
N SER A 177 7.08 -3.42 -6.90
CA SER A 177 7.38 -3.77 -5.51
C SER A 177 6.11 -4.14 -4.76
N MET A 178 6.13 -5.29 -4.08
CA MET A 178 5.11 -5.69 -3.12
C MET A 178 5.41 -5.15 -1.73
N CYS A 179 6.61 -4.62 -1.52
CA CYS A 179 7.13 -4.20 -0.22
C CYS A 179 7.02 -2.70 0.02
N LYS A 180 7.23 -1.90 -1.03
CA LYS A 180 7.41 -0.46 -0.94
C LYS A 180 6.27 0.29 -1.57
N ASP A 181 5.91 1.40 -0.93
CA ASP A 181 5.02 2.39 -1.47
C ASP A 181 5.64 3.18 -2.63
N TYR A 182 4.78 3.93 -3.31
CA TYR A 182 5.18 4.82 -4.39
C TYR A 182 6.25 5.84 -3.96
N HIS A 183 6.10 6.42 -2.76
CA HIS A 183 6.97 7.51 -2.29
C HIS A 183 8.40 7.01 -2.09
N THR A 184 8.58 5.89 -1.40
CA THR A 184 9.85 5.25 -1.12
C THR A 184 10.56 4.85 -2.41
N ILE A 185 9.85 4.26 -3.38
CA ILE A 185 10.43 3.91 -4.67
C ILE A 185 10.83 5.18 -5.43
N SER A 186 9.99 6.22 -5.43
CA SER A 186 10.27 7.49 -6.09
C SER A 186 11.51 8.19 -5.51
N GLU A 187 11.68 8.17 -4.18
CA GLU A 187 12.86 8.72 -3.50
C GLU A 187 14.13 7.99 -3.90
N VAL A 188 14.10 6.65 -3.94
CA VAL A 188 15.24 5.84 -4.39
C VAL A 188 15.60 6.14 -5.83
N LEU A 189 14.61 6.23 -6.73
CA LEU A 189 14.84 6.54 -8.14
C LEU A 189 15.46 7.94 -8.33
N LYS A 190 15.02 8.93 -7.55
CA LYS A 190 15.62 10.28 -7.54
C LYS A 190 17.05 10.27 -7.00
N LYS A 191 17.27 9.62 -5.85
CA LYS A 191 18.60 9.50 -5.21
C LYS A 191 19.63 8.86 -6.15
N THR A 192 19.20 7.85 -6.90
CA THR A 192 20.04 7.11 -7.86
C THR A 192 20.10 7.75 -9.25
N LYS A 193 19.40 8.88 -9.48
CA LYS A 193 19.26 9.55 -10.79
C LYS A 193 18.71 8.64 -11.89
N LEU A 194 17.88 7.66 -11.51
CA LEU A 194 17.16 6.77 -12.42
C LEU A 194 15.80 7.34 -12.82
N ASP A 195 15.29 8.34 -12.10
CA ASP A 195 14.10 9.10 -12.45
C ASP A 195 14.16 9.74 -13.85
N LYS A 196 15.37 10.06 -14.34
CA LYS A 196 15.62 10.55 -15.70
C LYS A 196 15.12 9.62 -16.82
N TYR A 197 14.87 8.34 -16.52
CA TYR A 197 14.34 7.35 -17.47
C TYR A 197 12.80 7.30 -17.51
N ASP A 198 12.11 8.23 -16.83
CA ASP A 198 10.64 8.28 -16.73
C ASP A 198 10.03 6.95 -16.23
N VAL A 199 10.72 6.31 -15.29
CA VAL A 199 10.36 4.98 -14.76
C VAL A 199 8.95 4.98 -14.20
N ARG A 200 8.10 4.06 -14.65
CA ARG A 200 6.78 3.83 -14.02
C ARG A 200 6.91 2.90 -12.82
N ILE A 201 5.97 3.02 -11.89
CA ILE A 201 6.01 2.32 -10.61
C ILE A 201 4.67 1.61 -10.41
N ILE A 202 4.71 0.31 -10.14
CA ILE A 202 3.62 -0.48 -9.57
C ILE A 202 4.00 -0.77 -8.11
N PRO A 203 3.53 0.03 -7.16
CA PRO A 203 3.91 -0.08 -5.77
C PRO A 203 2.97 -1.02 -5.01
N ALA A 204 3.25 -1.25 -3.73
CA ALA A 204 2.51 -2.18 -2.88
C ALA A 204 1.01 -1.86 -2.77
N GLU A 205 0.62 -0.59 -2.88
CA GLU A 205 -0.79 -0.13 -2.83
C GLU A 205 -1.63 -0.60 -4.02
N MET A 206 -1.01 -1.07 -5.10
CA MET A 206 -1.71 -1.64 -6.25
C MET A 206 -2.04 -3.12 -6.06
N PHE A 207 -1.47 -3.79 -5.07
CA PHE A 207 -1.78 -5.20 -4.80
C PHE A 207 -3.06 -5.30 -3.96
N SER A 208 -3.88 -6.31 -4.23
CA SER A 208 -5.18 -6.51 -3.60
C SER A 208 -5.46 -7.98 -3.36
N ILE A 209 -6.29 -8.27 -2.35
CA ILE A 209 -6.83 -9.61 -2.11
C ILE A 209 -8.00 -9.96 -3.05
N PHE A 210 -8.36 -9.08 -3.98
CA PHE A 210 -9.49 -9.30 -4.87
C PHE A 210 -9.03 -9.76 -6.25
N LEU A 211 -9.80 -10.68 -6.83
CA LEU A 211 -9.67 -11.13 -8.21
C LEU A 211 -10.47 -10.22 -9.17
N GLU A 212 -10.32 -10.43 -10.47
CA GLU A 212 -10.97 -9.61 -11.51
C GLU A 212 -12.51 -9.58 -11.40
N ASP A 213 -13.11 -10.66 -10.90
CA ASP A 213 -14.55 -10.81 -10.69
C ASP A 213 -15.06 -10.21 -9.37
N GLY A 214 -14.16 -9.62 -8.56
CA GLY A 214 -14.49 -9.06 -7.25
C GLY A 214 -14.61 -10.09 -6.13
N SER A 215 -14.30 -11.36 -6.38
CA SER A 215 -14.12 -12.38 -5.34
C SER A 215 -12.79 -12.19 -4.61
N ARG A 216 -12.64 -12.79 -3.43
CA ARG A 216 -11.43 -12.68 -2.60
C ARG A 216 -10.53 -13.90 -2.79
N ASP A 217 -9.23 -13.66 -2.75
CA ASP A 217 -8.16 -14.64 -2.64
C ASP A 217 -7.37 -14.42 -1.33
N PHE A 218 -6.54 -15.39 -0.97
CA PHE A 218 -5.68 -15.32 0.22
C PHE A 218 -4.40 -14.52 0.00
N SER A 219 -4.05 -14.23 -1.26
CA SER A 219 -2.82 -13.53 -1.63
C SER A 219 -3.10 -12.08 -2.06
N PHE A 220 -2.19 -11.17 -1.70
CA PHE A 220 -2.19 -9.81 -2.25
C PHE A 220 -1.56 -9.87 -3.64
N SER A 221 -2.38 -9.85 -4.67
CA SER A 221 -1.95 -9.96 -6.06
C SER A 221 -2.30 -8.71 -6.87
N VAL A 222 -1.61 -8.53 -7.99
CA VAL A 222 -1.97 -7.55 -9.01
C VAL A 222 -2.08 -8.27 -10.35
N ASN A 223 -3.21 -8.08 -11.03
CA ASN A 223 -3.38 -8.60 -12.37
C ASN A 223 -3.05 -7.51 -13.41
N LEU A 224 -1.98 -7.76 -14.16
CA LEU A 224 -1.42 -6.88 -15.17
C LEU A 224 -2.11 -7.03 -16.53
N ASN A 225 -2.90 -8.08 -16.74
CA ASN A 225 -3.76 -8.16 -17.93
C ASN A 225 -4.69 -6.93 -17.91
N GLY A 226 -4.92 -6.26 -19.03
CA GLY A 226 -5.77 -5.05 -19.08
C GLY A 226 -5.17 -3.76 -18.50
N MET A 227 -4.08 -3.81 -17.70
CA MET A 227 -3.32 -2.62 -17.29
C MET A 227 -2.46 -2.05 -18.44
N PHE A 228 -1.99 -2.93 -19.31
CA PHE A 228 -1.22 -2.62 -20.52
C PHE A 228 -2.07 -2.92 -21.77
N THR A 229 -1.68 -2.40 -22.94
CA THR A 229 -2.39 -2.73 -24.19
C THR A 229 -2.01 -4.13 -24.66
N THR A 230 -2.91 -4.76 -25.42
CA THR A 230 -2.77 -6.15 -25.91
C THR A 230 -1.59 -6.34 -26.86
N GLU A 231 -1.11 -5.25 -27.48
CA GLU A 231 0.02 -5.24 -28.40
C GLU A 231 1.36 -5.14 -27.65
N GLN A 232 1.35 -4.74 -26.38
CA GLN A 232 2.57 -4.58 -25.59
C GLN A 232 3.13 -5.94 -25.17
N LYS A 233 4.42 -6.14 -25.44
CA LYS A 233 5.20 -7.29 -25.02
C LYS A 233 5.80 -7.00 -23.65
N LEU A 234 5.27 -7.66 -22.63
CA LEU A 234 5.73 -7.53 -21.25
C LEU A 234 6.87 -8.51 -20.98
N TYR A 235 7.95 -8.03 -20.37
CA TYR A 235 9.09 -8.82 -19.93
C TYR A 235 9.28 -8.64 -18.44
N LEU A 236 9.07 -9.70 -17.66
CA LEU A 236 9.24 -9.69 -16.21
C LEU A 236 10.63 -10.20 -15.84
N TYR A 237 11.44 -9.29 -15.30
CA TYR A 237 12.80 -9.57 -14.84
C TYR A 237 12.76 -9.97 -13.36
N THR A 238 13.29 -11.15 -13.06
CA THR A 238 13.37 -11.71 -11.71
C THR A 238 14.74 -12.34 -11.47
N PRO A 239 15.24 -12.44 -10.22
CA PRO A 239 16.59 -12.99 -9.97
C PRO A 239 16.78 -14.45 -10.41
N LYS A 240 15.70 -15.25 -10.36
CA LYS A 240 15.74 -16.70 -10.62
C LYS A 240 14.95 -17.12 -11.86
N LYS A 241 14.50 -16.17 -12.70
CA LYS A 241 13.61 -16.44 -13.85
C LYS A 241 12.34 -17.22 -13.44
N VAL A 242 11.82 -16.91 -12.26
CA VAL A 242 10.58 -17.49 -11.70
C VAL A 242 9.66 -16.34 -11.34
N ALA A 243 8.43 -16.37 -11.86
CA ALA A 243 7.42 -15.36 -11.56
C ALA A 243 6.94 -15.49 -10.11
N PRO A 244 6.85 -14.38 -9.36
CA PRO A 244 5.98 -14.31 -8.18
C PRO A 244 4.54 -14.66 -8.54
N LYS A 245 3.85 -15.43 -7.69
CA LYS A 245 2.45 -15.81 -7.93
C LYS A 245 1.50 -14.61 -7.88
N GLU A 246 1.90 -13.58 -7.14
CA GLU A 246 1.18 -12.34 -6.91
C GLU A 246 1.23 -11.40 -8.12
N ILE A 247 2.14 -11.61 -9.07
CA ILE A 247 2.20 -10.84 -10.31
C ILE A 247 1.54 -11.68 -11.41
N ILE A 248 0.26 -11.43 -11.62
CA ILE A 248 -0.56 -12.20 -12.56
C ILE A 248 -0.55 -11.49 -13.91
N GLY A 249 -0.32 -12.21 -15.00
CA GLY A 249 -0.49 -11.67 -16.35
C GLY A 249 0.31 -12.41 -17.42
N ASN A 250 0.17 -11.94 -18.66
CA ASN A 250 0.90 -12.46 -19.82
C ASN A 250 2.23 -11.73 -20.01
N PHE A 251 3.33 -12.34 -19.56
CA PHE A 251 4.68 -11.79 -19.73
C PHE A 251 5.72 -12.88 -20.04
N LYS A 252 6.82 -12.46 -20.66
CA LYS A 252 8.01 -13.30 -20.82
C LYS A 252 8.90 -13.15 -19.59
N LEU A 253 9.37 -14.28 -19.05
CA LEU A 253 10.29 -14.26 -17.92
C LEU A 253 11.73 -14.06 -18.39
N GLU A 254 12.40 -13.12 -17.75
CA GLU A 254 13.83 -12.84 -17.93
C GLU A 254 14.54 -12.88 -16.58
N GLN A 255 15.85 -13.15 -16.62
CA GLN A 255 16.68 -13.17 -15.42
C GLN A 255 17.31 -11.79 -15.19
N LEU A 256 17.28 -11.30 -13.94
CA LEU A 256 18.00 -10.09 -13.47
C LEU A 256 19.52 -10.28 -13.36
#